data_AF-A0A1G2HYK6-F1
#
_entry.id   AF-A0A1G2HYK6-F1
#
_cell.length_a   1.000
_cell.length_b   1.000
_cell.length_c   1.000
_cell.angle_alpha   90.00
_cell.angle_beta   90.00
_cell.angle_gamma   90.00
#
_symmetry.space_group_name_H-M   'P 1'
#
loop_
_entity.id
_entity.type
_entity.pdbx_description
1 polymer ?
#
loop_
_entity_poly.entity_id
_entity_poly.type
_entity_poly.pdbx_seq_one_letter_code
_entity_poly.pdbx_strand_id
1 'polypeptide(L)'
;MDCPNKHKELEKILFHNVEVDCCPECMGMWFEKDELKLAKDEKDKQLNWLDFDIWRDKGKFKIYNIDKRCPECRIPFVQIDYDDSNVKIDFCKMCSGIWLDRGEFKQIMVYLKKKADYEILHHYTKNLAKELWEVFTGPEKLRDELGDFFMLLKLLNYKFVVQHPHINNLIDELPK
;
A
#
# COMPACT_ATOMS: atom_id res chain seq x y z
N MET A 1 26.26 1.30 12.59
CA MET A 1 25.15 2.14 13.08
C MET A 1 24.49 1.44 14.27
N ASP A 2 24.04 2.14 15.31
CA ASP A 2 23.42 1.46 16.48
C ASP A 2 21.94 1.17 16.25
N CYS A 3 21.46 0.01 16.70
CA CYS A 3 20.04 -0.31 16.70
C CYS A 3 19.23 0.67 17.60
N PRO A 4 18.15 1.30 17.09
CA PRO A 4 17.27 2.16 17.87
C PRO A 4 16.58 1.46 19.06
N ASN A 5 16.43 0.14 18.99
CA ASN A 5 15.90 -0.70 20.06
C ASN A 5 16.99 -1.14 21.08
N LYS A 6 18.19 -0.55 21.03
CA LYS A 6 19.32 -0.79 21.96
C LYS A 6 19.87 -2.23 21.97
N HIS A 7 19.87 -2.87 20.82
CA HIS A 7 20.52 -4.17 20.59
C HIS A 7 21.92 -3.97 19.98
N LYS A 8 22.34 -4.86 19.07
CA LYS A 8 23.61 -4.80 18.33
C LYS A 8 23.66 -3.71 17.27
N GLU A 9 24.84 -3.53 16.70
CA GLU A 9 25.04 -2.74 15.49
C GLU A 9 24.24 -3.31 14.32
N LEU A 10 23.80 -2.43 13.43
CA LEU A 10 23.09 -2.79 12.21
C LEU A 10 24.06 -3.36 11.18
N GLU A 11 23.60 -4.36 10.44
CA GLU A 11 24.30 -5.02 9.35
C GLU A 11 23.59 -4.72 8.03
N LYS A 12 24.38 -4.42 6.99
CA LYS A 12 23.83 -4.19 5.64
C LYS A 12 23.38 -5.50 5.02
N ILE A 13 22.13 -5.53 4.55
CA ILE A 13 21.53 -6.67 3.85
C ILE A 13 20.88 -6.22 2.55
N LEU A 14 20.77 -7.13 1.59
CA LEU A 14 19.98 -6.89 0.37
C LEU A 14 18.52 -7.31 0.61
N PHE A 15 17.64 -6.34 0.87
CA PHE A 15 16.22 -6.54 1.11
C PHE A 15 15.40 -6.07 -0.09
N HIS A 16 14.75 -6.99 -0.79
CA HIS A 16 13.99 -6.70 -2.01
C HIS A 16 14.80 -5.88 -3.04
N ASN A 17 16.04 -6.29 -3.28
CA ASN A 17 16.98 -5.62 -4.20
C ASN A 17 17.37 -4.18 -3.81
N VAL A 18 17.14 -3.81 -2.55
CA VAL A 18 17.58 -2.55 -1.93
C VAL A 18 18.53 -2.89 -0.78
N GLU A 19 19.68 -2.22 -0.72
CA GLU A 19 20.57 -2.34 0.44
C GLU A 19 19.94 -1.61 1.62
N VAL A 20 19.78 -2.29 2.76
CA VAL A 20 19.20 -1.70 3.97
C VAL A 20 19.99 -2.16 5.19
N ASP A 21 19.95 -1.38 6.27
CA ASP A 21 20.60 -1.72 7.53
C ASP A 21 19.64 -2.47 8.45
N CYS A 22 19.95 -3.71 8.80
CA CYS A 22 19.11 -4.58 9.63
C CYS A 22 19.78 -4.95 10.95
N CYS A 23 19.01 -4.94 12.04
CA CYS A 23 19.47 -5.44 13.32
C CYS A 23 19.35 -6.98 13.37
N PRO A 24 20.43 -7.73 13.62
CA PRO A 24 20.40 -9.20 13.64
C PRO A 24 19.60 -9.79 14.82
N GLU A 25 19.33 -9.00 15.88
CA GLU A 25 18.60 -9.47 17.06
C GLU A 25 17.10 -9.16 17.00
N CYS A 26 16.75 -7.89 16.80
CA CYS A 26 15.33 -7.50 16.77
C CYS A 26 14.70 -7.60 15.38
N MET A 27 15.49 -7.84 14.33
CA MET A 27 15.04 -7.87 12.92
C MET A 27 14.34 -6.59 12.48
N GLY A 28 14.66 -5.47 13.13
CA GLY A 28 14.23 -4.14 12.70
C GLY A 28 15.13 -3.65 11.58
N MET A 29 14.56 -2.85 10.68
CA MET A 29 15.22 -2.40 9.46
C MET A 29 15.20 -0.86 9.41
N TRP A 30 16.35 -0.31 9.10
CA TRP A 30 16.54 1.09 8.76
C TRP A 30 16.54 1.22 7.24
N PHE A 31 15.66 2.10 6.76
CA PHE A 31 15.59 2.52 5.37
C PHE A 31 16.04 3.98 5.31
N GLU A 32 17.07 4.25 4.54
CA GLU A 32 17.42 5.61 4.17
C GLU A 32 16.31 6.26 3.34
N LYS A 33 16.50 7.53 2.99
CA LYS A 33 15.54 8.26 2.17
C LYS A 33 15.26 7.48 0.88
N ASP A 34 13.98 7.33 0.55
CA ASP A 34 13.46 6.66 -0.64
C ASP A 34 13.67 5.12 -0.71
N GLU A 35 14.51 4.51 0.12
CA GLU A 35 14.76 3.06 0.11
C GLU A 35 13.52 2.22 0.41
N LEU A 36 12.68 2.67 1.35
CA LEU A 36 11.43 1.98 1.67
C LEU A 36 10.47 1.96 0.47
N LYS A 37 10.43 3.06 -0.30
CA LYS A 37 9.63 3.15 -1.53
C LYS A 37 10.17 2.19 -2.57
N LEU A 38 11.49 2.16 -2.78
CA LEU A 38 12.15 1.23 -3.70
C LEU A 38 11.88 -0.24 -3.31
N ALA A 39 12.00 -0.58 -2.02
CA ALA A 39 11.77 -1.94 -1.54
C ALA A 39 10.30 -2.38 -1.72
N LYS A 40 9.34 -1.45 -1.56
CA LYS A 40 7.92 -1.67 -1.89
C LYS A 40 7.75 -1.95 -3.39
N ASP A 41 8.33 -1.11 -4.23
CA ASP A 41 8.17 -1.17 -5.69
C ASP A 41 8.80 -2.44 -6.28
N GLU A 42 9.95 -2.86 -5.75
CA GLU A 42 10.60 -4.13 -6.11
C GLU A 42 9.82 -5.35 -5.60
N LYS A 43 9.21 -5.24 -4.41
CA LYS A 43 8.40 -6.33 -3.86
C LYS A 43 7.12 -6.57 -4.67
N ASP A 44 6.45 -5.52 -5.11
CA ASP A 44 5.21 -5.62 -5.87
C ASP A 44 5.04 -4.48 -6.87
N LYS A 45 5.42 -4.77 -8.13
CA LYS A 45 5.34 -3.81 -9.24
C LYS A 45 3.92 -3.29 -9.51
N GLN A 46 2.90 -4.03 -9.09
CA GLN A 46 1.51 -3.60 -9.24
C GLN A 46 1.15 -2.47 -8.28
N LEU A 47 1.96 -2.20 -7.25
CA LEU A 47 1.75 -1.13 -6.29
C LEU A 47 2.57 0.13 -6.59
N ASN A 48 3.36 0.15 -7.67
CA ASN A 48 4.24 1.29 -8.01
C ASN A 48 3.46 2.60 -8.23
N TRP A 49 2.23 2.50 -8.73
CA TRP A 49 1.36 3.67 -8.94
C TRP A 49 0.83 4.25 -7.62
N LEU A 50 0.86 3.48 -6.53
CA LEU A 50 0.44 3.93 -5.20
C LEU A 50 1.64 4.56 -4.49
N ASP A 51 1.64 5.89 -4.45
CA ASP A 51 2.70 6.65 -3.81
C ASP A 51 2.74 6.40 -2.30
N PHE A 52 3.92 6.04 -1.79
CA PHE A 52 4.19 5.91 -0.36
C PHE A 52 4.30 7.32 0.25
N ASP A 53 3.17 8.00 0.35
CA ASP A 53 3.10 9.33 0.94
C ASP A 53 2.71 9.20 2.40
N ILE A 54 3.72 9.30 3.27
CA ILE A 54 3.55 9.34 4.73
C ILE A 54 2.86 10.62 5.21
N TRP A 55 2.54 11.59 4.34
CA TRP A 55 1.93 12.88 4.68
C TRP A 55 0.53 13.10 4.09
N ARG A 56 -0.06 12.07 3.45
CA ARG A 56 -1.24 12.22 2.59
C ARG A 56 -2.48 12.77 3.31
N ASP A 57 -2.67 12.41 4.59
CA ASP A 57 -3.89 12.74 5.34
C ASP A 57 -3.57 13.60 6.58
N LYS A 58 -3.22 14.88 6.34
CA LYS A 58 -2.74 15.83 7.37
C LYS A 58 -3.64 15.95 8.62
N GLY A 59 -4.93 15.65 8.50
CA GLY A 59 -5.91 15.70 9.60
C GLY A 59 -5.91 14.50 10.54
N LYS A 60 -5.24 13.39 10.20
CA LYS A 60 -5.21 12.15 11.02
C LYS A 60 -3.89 11.93 11.76
N PHE A 61 -2.90 12.82 11.60
CA PHE A 61 -1.58 12.63 12.21
C PHE A 61 -1.64 12.71 13.73
N LYS A 62 -1.39 11.57 14.36
CA LYS A 62 -0.98 11.51 15.75
C LYS A 62 0.54 11.37 15.78
N ILE A 63 1.19 12.39 16.31
CA ILE A 63 2.63 12.38 16.53
C ILE A 63 2.89 11.85 17.93
N TYR A 64 3.67 10.78 18.01
CA TYR A 64 4.12 10.23 19.28
C TYR A 64 5.61 10.52 19.46
N ASN A 65 5.97 11.09 20.61
CA ASN A 65 7.36 11.19 21.02
C ASN A 65 7.78 9.83 21.60
N ILE A 66 8.89 9.28 21.08
CA ILE A 66 9.43 8.00 21.53
C ILE A 66 10.91 8.14 21.90
N ASP A 67 11.38 7.27 22.80
CA ASP A 67 12.76 7.22 23.26
C ASP A 67 13.73 6.51 22.29
N LYS A 68 13.31 6.29 21.05
CA LYS A 68 14.16 5.76 19.97
C LYS A 68 14.80 6.91 19.19
N ARG A 69 16.03 6.69 18.73
CA ARG A 69 16.81 7.69 17.97
C ARG A 69 17.20 7.17 16.61
N CYS A 70 17.31 8.08 15.65
CA CYS A 70 17.81 7.80 14.33
C CYS A 70 19.23 7.19 14.40
N PRO A 71 19.47 6.05 13.75
CA PRO A 71 20.79 5.41 13.74
C PRO A 71 21.86 6.27 13.06
N GLU A 72 21.45 7.10 12.10
CA GLU A 72 22.33 7.99 11.33
C GLU A 72 22.49 9.36 12.00
N CYS A 73 21.38 10.08 12.23
CA CYS A 73 21.42 11.46 12.75
C CYS A 73 21.46 11.58 14.28
N ARG A 74 21.20 10.49 15.01
CA ARG A 74 21.14 10.45 16.49
C ARG A 74 20.13 11.38 17.16
N ILE A 75 19.17 11.91 16.39
CA ILE A 75 18.03 12.67 16.90
C ILE A 75 16.84 11.76 17.22
N PRO A 76 15.92 12.15 18.11
CA PRO A 76 14.69 11.40 18.37
C PRO A 76 13.84 11.22 17.10
N PHE A 77 13.25 10.04 16.95
CA PHE A 77 12.26 9.79 15.91
C PHE A 77 10.93 10.52 16.20
N VAL A 78 10.20 10.79 15.13
CA VAL A 78 8.78 11.13 15.17
C VAL A 78 8.03 9.86 14.78
N GLN A 79 7.24 9.31 15.69
CA GLN A 79 6.42 8.15 15.38
C GLN A 79 5.05 8.59 14.87
N ILE A 80 4.63 8.04 13.73
CA ILE A 80 3.37 8.37 13.05
C ILE A 80 2.61 7.08 12.70
N ASP A 81 1.29 7.11 12.78
CA ASP A 81 0.46 6.02 12.26
C ASP A 81 0.49 6.03 10.71
N TYR A 82 0.72 4.88 10.09
CA TYR A 82 0.68 4.74 8.64
C TYR A 82 -0.74 4.45 8.15
N ASP A 83 -1.47 5.52 7.84
CA ASP A 83 -2.86 5.44 7.36
C ASP A 83 -3.69 4.51 8.30
N ASP A 84 -4.65 3.76 7.78
CA ASP A 84 -5.44 2.80 8.54
C ASP A 84 -4.79 1.40 8.68
N SER A 85 -3.45 1.30 8.54
CA SER A 85 -2.74 0.01 8.54
C SER A 85 -2.45 -0.58 9.93
N ASN A 86 -2.69 0.17 11.01
CA ASN A 86 -2.24 -0.11 12.39
C ASN A 86 -0.72 -0.20 12.58
N VAL A 87 0.08 0.15 11.56
CA VAL A 87 1.54 0.20 11.64
C VAL A 87 1.97 1.59 12.09
N LYS A 88 2.97 1.64 12.97
CA LYS A 88 3.58 2.89 13.42
C LYS A 88 4.95 3.03 12.80
N ILE A 89 5.14 4.09 12.02
CA ILE A 89 6.40 4.37 11.35
C ILE A 89 7.23 5.32 12.19
N ASP A 90 8.48 4.95 12.44
CA ASP A 90 9.45 5.79 13.14
C ASP A 90 10.25 6.61 12.11
N PHE A 91 9.89 7.88 11.94
CA PHE A 91 10.43 8.77 10.91
C PHE A 91 11.48 9.74 11.45
N CYS A 92 12.62 9.86 10.76
CA CYS A 92 13.65 10.85 11.07
C CYS A 92 13.39 12.16 10.31
N LYS A 93 13.05 13.23 11.03
CA LYS A 93 12.85 14.57 10.45
C LYS A 93 14.11 15.24 9.85
N MET A 94 15.30 14.69 10.09
CA MET A 94 16.57 15.27 9.62
C MET A 94 17.00 14.66 8.27
N CYS A 95 17.17 13.34 8.20
CA CYS A 95 17.57 12.64 6.97
C CYS A 95 16.40 12.10 6.15
N SER A 96 15.17 12.18 6.66
CA SER A 96 13.98 11.56 6.06
C SER A 96 14.00 10.04 5.96
N GLY A 97 14.91 9.38 6.68
CA GLY A 97 14.93 7.92 6.80
C GLY A 97 13.84 7.39 7.74
N ILE A 98 13.55 6.10 7.59
CA ILE A 98 12.46 5.40 8.25
C ILE A 98 12.98 4.14 8.94
N TRP A 99 12.60 3.95 10.20
CA TRP A 99 12.78 2.69 10.91
C TRP A 99 11.47 1.91 10.93
N LEU A 100 11.55 0.61 10.62
CA LEU A 100 10.46 -0.36 10.75
C LEU A 100 10.88 -1.51 11.67
N ASP A 101 10.06 -1.81 12.65
CA ASP A 101 10.21 -2.99 13.48
C ASP A 101 9.82 -4.26 12.72
N ARG A 102 10.19 -5.42 13.29
CA ARG A 102 9.99 -6.73 12.65
C ARG A 102 8.54 -6.92 12.22
N GLY A 103 8.34 -7.16 10.92
CA GLY A 103 7.04 -7.50 10.35
C GLY A 103 6.17 -6.31 9.97
N GLU A 104 6.55 -5.08 10.32
CA GLU A 104 5.81 -3.87 9.94
C GLU A 104 5.80 -3.66 8.42
N PHE A 105 6.93 -3.90 7.73
CA PHE A 105 6.98 -3.87 6.27
C PHE A 105 5.92 -4.80 5.64
N LYS A 106 5.79 -6.03 6.16
CA LYS A 106 4.79 -6.99 5.66
C LYS A 106 3.36 -6.48 5.88
N GLN A 107 3.09 -5.87 7.04
CA GLN A 107 1.78 -5.29 7.34
C GLN A 107 1.43 -4.14 6.41
N ILE A 108 2.39 -3.24 6.15
CA ILE A 108 2.28 -2.17 5.15
C ILE A 108 1.93 -2.76 3.78
N MET A 109 2.65 -3.78 3.32
CA MET A 109 2.38 -4.41 2.02
C MET A 109 0.97 -5.02 1.94
N VAL A 110 0.50 -5.68 3.01
CA VAL A 110 -0.87 -6.23 3.06
C VAL A 110 -1.91 -5.12 3.01
N TYR A 111 -1.69 -4.03 3.75
CA TYR A 111 -2.57 -2.87 3.73
C TYR A 111 -2.65 -2.24 2.33
N LEU A 112 -1.51 -2.02 1.68
CA LEU A 112 -1.45 -1.40 0.35
C LEU A 112 -2.13 -2.25 -0.72
N LYS A 113 -2.02 -3.58 -0.65
CA LYS A 113 -2.76 -4.49 -1.55
C LYS A 113 -4.27 -4.33 -1.40
N LYS A 114 -4.77 -4.36 -0.15
CA LYS A 114 -6.20 -4.17 0.12
C LYS A 114 -6.70 -2.81 -0.36
N LYS A 115 -5.90 -1.76 -0.14
CA LYS A 115 -6.21 -0.40 -0.59
C LYS A 115 -6.25 -0.31 -2.12
N ALA A 116 -5.26 -0.88 -2.80
CA ALA A 116 -5.22 -0.95 -4.26
C ALA A 116 -6.43 -1.71 -4.82
N ASP A 117 -6.76 -2.89 -4.28
CA ASP A 117 -7.93 -3.66 -4.70
C ASP A 117 -9.24 -2.87 -4.53
N TYR A 118 -9.38 -2.14 -3.41
CA TYR A 118 -10.53 -1.28 -3.16
C TYR A 118 -10.60 -0.08 -4.12
N GLU A 119 -9.49 0.61 -4.36
CA GLU A 119 -9.43 1.76 -5.28
C GLU A 119 -9.74 1.33 -6.73
N ILE A 120 -9.18 0.20 -7.18
CA ILE A 120 -9.47 -0.35 -8.51
C ILE A 120 -10.95 -0.72 -8.62
N LEU A 121 -11.51 -1.42 -7.62
CA LEU A 121 -12.93 -1.80 -7.62
C LEU A 121 -13.84 -0.57 -7.61
N HIS A 122 -13.55 0.44 -6.79
CA HIS A 122 -14.34 1.67 -6.72
C HIS A 122 -14.31 2.46 -8.04
N HIS A 123 -13.14 2.55 -8.68
CA HIS A 123 -13.02 3.20 -9.98
C HIS A 123 -13.70 2.40 -11.10
N TYR A 124 -13.55 1.07 -11.11
CA TYR A 124 -14.22 0.19 -12.06
C TYR A 124 -15.75 0.29 -11.97
N THR A 125 -16.29 0.17 -10.75
CA THR A 125 -17.75 0.25 -10.51
C THR A 125 -18.31 1.64 -10.84
N LYS A 126 -17.59 2.72 -10.52
CA LYS A 126 -18.01 4.09 -10.86
C LYS A 126 -18.05 4.31 -12.38
N ASN A 127 -17.04 3.85 -13.11
CA ASN A 127 -17.01 3.98 -14.56
C ASN A 127 -18.07 3.10 -15.22
N LEU A 128 -18.22 1.85 -14.77
CA LEU A 128 -19.25 0.96 -15.27
C LEU A 128 -20.66 1.52 -15.04
N ALA A 129 -20.93 2.06 -13.85
CA ALA A 129 -22.21 2.68 -13.55
C ALA A 129 -22.48 3.91 -14.45
N LYS A 130 -21.45 4.71 -14.74
CA LYS A 130 -21.56 5.86 -15.63
C LYS A 130 -21.83 5.44 -17.08
N GLU A 131 -21.07 4.47 -17.59
CA GLU A 131 -21.26 3.94 -18.95
C GLU A 131 -22.63 3.26 -19.10
N LEU A 132 -23.05 2.45 -18.11
CA LEU A 132 -24.38 1.86 -18.10
C LEU A 132 -25.47 2.93 -18.04
N TRP A 133 -25.29 4.00 -17.24
CA TRP A 133 -26.27 5.09 -17.17
C TRP A 133 -26.45 5.80 -18.51
N GLU A 134 -25.36 6.12 -19.22
CA GLU A 134 -25.38 6.72 -20.55
C GLU A 134 -26.09 5.81 -21.58
N VAL A 135 -25.96 4.49 -21.45
CA VAL A 135 -26.61 3.52 -22.33
C VAL A 135 -28.10 3.31 -21.99
N PHE A 136 -28.46 3.24 -20.71
CA PHE A 136 -29.86 3.07 -20.28
C PHE A 136 -30.73 4.32 -20.53
N THR A 137 -30.13 5.50 -20.56
CA THR A 137 -30.79 6.77 -20.91
C THR A 137 -30.80 7.06 -22.42
N GLY A 138 -30.12 6.24 -23.22
CA GLY A 138 -30.07 6.33 -24.68
C GLY A 138 -31.31 5.76 -25.40
N PRO A 139 -31.44 6.01 -26.72
CA PRO A 139 -32.60 5.59 -27.52
C PRO A 139 -32.85 4.08 -27.51
N GLU A 140 -34.13 3.67 -27.58
CA GLU A 140 -34.62 2.29 -27.36
C GLU A 140 -33.84 1.19 -28.11
N LYS A 141 -33.32 1.48 -29.31
CA LYS A 141 -32.53 0.53 -30.12
C LYS A 141 -31.24 0.05 -29.45
N LEU A 142 -30.67 0.81 -28.51
CA LEU A 142 -29.46 0.42 -27.77
C LEU A 142 -29.74 -0.63 -26.68
N ARG A 143 -31.00 -0.79 -26.23
CA ARG A 143 -31.36 -1.72 -25.15
C ARG A 143 -31.40 -3.18 -25.61
N ASP A 144 -31.69 -3.41 -26.90
CA ASP A 144 -31.80 -4.76 -27.47
C ASP A 144 -30.43 -5.39 -27.81
N GLU A 145 -29.37 -4.59 -27.97
CA GLU A 145 -27.99 -5.07 -28.24
C GLU A 145 -27.20 -5.47 -26.98
N LEU A 146 -27.79 -5.34 -25.79
CA LEU A 146 -27.08 -5.48 -24.51
C LEU A 146 -26.66 -6.92 -24.17
N GLY A 147 -27.24 -7.94 -24.81
CA GLY A 147 -26.91 -9.34 -24.54
C GLY A 147 -25.43 -9.68 -24.77
N ASP A 148 -24.86 -9.16 -25.86
CA ASP A 148 -23.45 -9.40 -26.22
C ASP A 148 -22.49 -8.56 -25.37
N PHE A 149 -22.90 -7.34 -24.99
CA PHE A 149 -22.14 -6.49 -24.07
C PHE A 149 -22.01 -7.14 -22.68
N PHE A 150 -23.09 -7.70 -22.13
CA PHE A 150 -23.04 -8.41 -20.85
C PHE A 150 -22.19 -9.68 -20.88
N MET A 151 -22.12 -10.37 -22.03
CA MET A 151 -21.20 -11.49 -22.23
C MET A 151 -19.73 -11.04 -22.22
N LEU A 152 -19.40 -9.96 -22.92
CA LEU A 152 -18.06 -9.37 -22.89
C LEU A 152 -17.69 -8.84 -21.50
N LEU A 153 -18.65 -8.24 -20.79
CA LEU A 153 -18.46 -7.78 -19.42
C LEU A 153 -18.18 -8.95 -18.47
N LYS A 154 -18.92 -10.06 -18.62
CA LYS A 154 -18.65 -11.31 -17.88
C LYS A 154 -17.25 -11.85 -18.15
N LEU A 155 -16.80 -11.82 -19.40
CA LEU A 155 -15.46 -12.28 -19.79
C LEU A 155 -14.36 -11.36 -19.25
N LEU A 156 -14.58 -10.04 -19.27
CA LEU A 156 -13.69 -9.03 -18.68
C LEU A 156 -13.61 -9.20 -17.16
N ASN A 157 -14.74 -9.37 -16.48
CA ASN A 157 -14.77 -9.69 -15.04
C ASN A 157 -14.02 -10.98 -14.75
N TYR A 158 -14.17 -12.02 -15.57
CA TYR A 158 -13.38 -13.26 -15.43
C TYR A 158 -11.87 -13.01 -15.53
N LYS A 159 -11.43 -12.22 -16.51
CA LYS A 159 -10.00 -11.90 -16.68
C LYS A 159 -9.47 -11.01 -15.54
N PHE A 160 -10.27 -10.07 -15.09
CA PHE A 160 -9.96 -9.15 -13.99
C PHE A 160 -9.86 -9.89 -12.65
N VAL A 161 -10.82 -10.78 -12.37
CA VAL A 161 -10.82 -11.71 -11.23
C VAL A 161 -9.58 -12.62 -11.23
N VAL A 162 -9.20 -13.14 -12.40
CA VAL A 162 -8.00 -13.99 -12.53
C VAL A 162 -6.71 -13.19 -12.28
N GLN A 163 -6.69 -11.90 -12.63
CA GLN A 163 -5.55 -11.01 -12.38
C GLN A 163 -5.49 -10.48 -10.94
N HIS A 164 -6.64 -10.35 -10.27
CA HIS A 164 -6.78 -9.84 -8.90
C HIS A 164 -7.61 -10.82 -8.04
N PRO A 165 -7.03 -11.98 -7.64
CA PRO A 165 -7.77 -13.09 -7.03
C PRO A 165 -8.41 -12.77 -5.67
N HIS A 166 -7.99 -11.70 -4.99
CA HIS A 166 -8.57 -11.28 -3.72
C HIS A 166 -9.91 -10.55 -3.85
N ILE A 167 -10.26 -10.07 -5.05
CA ILE A 167 -11.50 -9.33 -5.31
C ILE A 167 -12.73 -10.26 -5.40
N ASN A 168 -12.53 -11.55 -5.70
CA ASN A 168 -13.63 -12.52 -5.82
C ASN A 168 -14.54 -12.58 -4.59
N ASN A 169 -13.94 -12.62 -3.40
CA ASN A 169 -14.70 -12.71 -2.15
C ASN A 169 -15.54 -11.44 -1.90
N LEU A 170 -15.14 -10.29 -2.42
CA LEU A 170 -15.86 -9.02 -2.29
C LEU A 170 -17.00 -8.90 -3.33
N ILE A 171 -16.84 -9.51 -4.50
CA ILE A 171 -17.89 -9.54 -5.55
C ILE A 171 -19.07 -10.40 -5.11
N ASP A 172 -18.81 -11.54 -4.45
CA ASP A 172 -19.85 -12.45 -3.96
C ASP A 172 -20.71 -11.84 -2.83
N GLU A 173 -20.21 -10.81 -2.15
CA GLU A 173 -20.92 -10.07 -1.09
C GLU A 173 -21.78 -8.90 -1.62
N LEU A 174 -21.69 -8.56 -2.91
CA LEU A 174 -22.53 -7.51 -3.51
C LEU A 174 -23.99 -8.00 -3.64
N PRO A 175 -24.99 -7.16 -3.30
CA PRO A 175 -26.39 -7.51 -3.49
C PRO A 175 -26.69 -7.74 -4.97
N LYS A 176 -27.36 -8.86 -5.26
CA LYS A 176 -27.78 -9.27 -6.61
C LYS A 176 -28.86 -8.38 -7.18
#